data_AF-X8DCM9-F1
#
_entry.id   AF-X8DCM9-F1
#
_cell.length_a   1.000
_cell.length_b   1.000
_cell.length_c   1.000
_cell.angle_alpha   90.00
_cell.angle_beta   90.00
_cell.angle_gamma   90.00
#
_symmetry.space_group_name_H-M   'P 1'
#
loop_
_entity.id
_entity.type
_entity.pdbx_description
1 polymer ?
#
loop_
_entity_poly.entity_id
_entity_poly.type
_entity_poly.pdbx_seq_one_letter_code
_entity_poly.pdbx_strand_id
1 'polypeptide(L)'
;MPGFRRRDGDQRFVCWFNGGRNAVFTKTGRRSGMVTISGANPGAHRAPGLGPDGQPHRLAWRITLHVRLSQPIRPYTSVRVNWTRRQLVFVNEPSPVADKVRTGEVIGLDRGVVHTAADDRGGFYDAPDTAAPDKQRKFHQRRMAKCKQVAARQGRRFWESKRYQAHKTAAAGLGAKQVRVREDFAHKLSTQLVRDHDFIGIEKLSLHRMTRRGKGKGAAAKRDSTGCCRMPRSAD
;
A
#
# COMPACT_ATOMS: atom_id res chain seq x y z
N MET A 1 -6.17 17.65 -14.32
CA MET A 1 -5.92 16.21 -14.08
C MET A 1 -5.77 15.92 -12.59
N PRO A 2 -6.16 14.72 -12.10
CA PRO A 2 -5.99 14.34 -10.70
C PRO A 2 -4.50 14.12 -10.36
N GLY A 3 -4.05 14.66 -9.23
CA GLY A 3 -2.69 14.46 -8.75
C GLY A 3 -2.49 13.06 -8.16
N PHE A 4 -1.52 12.31 -8.65
CA PHE A 4 -1.15 11.02 -8.06
C PHE A 4 -0.35 11.23 -6.77
N ARG A 5 -0.69 10.48 -5.71
CA ARG A 5 -0.10 10.69 -4.37
C ARG A 5 1.39 10.31 -4.24
N ARG A 6 1.97 9.53 -5.15
CA ARG A 6 3.38 9.07 -5.08
C ARG A 6 3.98 8.93 -6.48
N ARG A 7 5.27 9.28 -6.60
CA ARG A 7 6.09 9.04 -7.82
C ARG A 7 6.64 7.60 -7.90
N ASP A 8 7.04 7.03 -6.76
CA ASP A 8 7.76 5.73 -6.71
C ASP A 8 6.88 4.52 -6.32
N GLY A 9 5.59 4.55 -6.62
CA GLY A 9 4.67 3.46 -6.29
C GLY A 9 3.42 3.46 -7.18
N ASP A 10 2.41 2.70 -6.79
CA ASP A 10 1.15 2.66 -7.54
C ASP A 10 0.56 4.05 -7.70
N GLN A 11 0.24 4.40 -8.94
CA GLN A 11 -0.42 5.64 -9.31
C GLN A 11 -1.84 5.62 -8.78
N ARG A 12 -2.03 6.27 -7.63
CA ARG A 12 -3.31 6.30 -6.91
C ARG A 12 -3.74 7.73 -6.61
N PHE A 13 -5.04 7.96 -6.75
CA PHE A 13 -5.70 9.20 -6.36
C PHE A 13 -7.06 8.90 -5.74
N VAL A 14 -7.60 9.90 -5.02
CA VAL A 14 -8.88 9.80 -4.33
C VAL A 14 -9.75 10.96 -4.80
N CYS A 15 -11.01 10.67 -5.11
CA CYS A 15 -11.99 11.67 -5.48
C CYS A 15 -13.21 11.55 -4.56
N TRP A 16 -13.60 12.68 -3.96
CA TRP A 16 -14.76 12.75 -3.09
C TRP A 16 -16.05 12.79 -3.91
N PHE A 17 -17.09 12.13 -3.42
CA PHE A 17 -18.39 12.11 -4.07
C PHE A 17 -19.10 13.48 -4.00
N ASN A 18 -18.85 14.25 -2.94
CA ASN A 18 -19.37 15.62 -2.75
C ASN A 18 -20.87 15.74 -3.04
N GLY A 19 -21.67 14.81 -2.51
CA GLY A 19 -23.13 14.81 -2.69
C GLY A 19 -23.58 14.64 -4.15
N GLY A 20 -22.82 13.93 -4.98
CA GLY A 20 -23.14 13.70 -6.39
C GLY A 20 -22.56 14.71 -7.36
N ARG A 21 -21.82 15.72 -6.88
CA ARG A 21 -21.14 16.69 -7.76
C ARG A 21 -19.90 16.11 -8.44
N ASN A 22 -19.32 15.04 -7.90
CA ASN A 22 -18.12 14.41 -8.44
C ASN A 22 -18.10 12.90 -8.17
N ALA A 23 -17.22 12.16 -8.85
CA ALA A 23 -17.04 10.72 -8.71
C ALA A 23 -18.36 9.94 -8.74
N VAL A 24 -19.21 10.27 -9.71
CA VAL A 24 -20.57 9.74 -9.85
C VAL A 24 -20.51 8.39 -10.54
N PHE A 25 -21.14 7.39 -9.94
CA PHE A 25 -21.31 6.07 -10.53
C PHE A 25 -22.66 5.97 -11.24
N THR A 26 -22.64 5.57 -12.51
CA THR A 26 -23.83 5.26 -13.30
C THR A 26 -23.82 3.78 -13.67
N LYS A 27 -24.85 3.05 -13.24
CA LYS A 27 -25.01 1.62 -13.58
C LYS A 27 -25.43 1.49 -15.04
N THR A 28 -24.70 0.71 -15.82
CA THR A 28 -25.01 0.46 -17.24
C THR A 28 -25.46 -0.98 -17.51
N GLY A 29 -25.19 -1.91 -16.59
CA GLY A 29 -25.63 -3.30 -16.73
C GLY A 29 -25.67 -4.03 -15.39
N ARG A 30 -25.89 -5.35 -15.42
CA ARG A 30 -26.05 -6.16 -14.20
C ARG A 30 -24.83 -6.08 -13.25
N ARG A 31 -23.63 -6.13 -13.81
CA ARG A 31 -22.34 -6.05 -13.08
C ARG A 31 -21.38 -5.02 -13.67
N SER A 32 -21.90 -4.05 -14.42
CA SER A 32 -21.09 -3.03 -15.09
C SER A 32 -21.64 -1.63 -14.81
N GLY A 33 -20.75 -0.66 -14.81
CA GLY A 33 -21.11 0.74 -14.75
C GLY A 33 -19.96 1.65 -15.14
N MET A 34 -20.24 2.93 -15.17
CA MET A 34 -19.28 3.99 -15.46
C MET A 34 -19.10 4.84 -14.22
N VAL A 35 -17.85 5.14 -13.87
CA VAL A 35 -17.52 6.15 -12.87
C VAL A 35 -17.02 7.38 -13.58
N THR A 36 -17.77 8.48 -13.46
CA THR A 36 -17.40 9.78 -14.02
C THR A 36 -16.78 10.64 -12.93
N ILE A 37 -15.50 10.96 -13.12
CA ILE A 37 -14.73 11.83 -12.24
C ILE A 37 -14.44 13.10 -13.00
N SER A 38 -14.81 14.23 -12.42
CA SER A 38 -14.54 15.55 -12.97
C SER A 38 -13.65 16.34 -12.02
N GLY A 39 -12.92 17.32 -12.56
CA GLY A 39 -12.16 18.24 -11.73
C GLY A 39 -11.70 19.45 -12.52
N ALA A 40 -11.29 20.49 -11.80
CA ALA A 40 -10.71 21.66 -12.43
C ALA A 40 -9.30 21.35 -12.95
N ASN A 41 -8.91 21.95 -14.07
CA ASN A 41 -7.51 22.00 -14.45
C ASN A 41 -6.74 22.94 -13.52
N PRO A 42 -5.48 22.58 -13.16
CA PRO A 42 -4.55 23.50 -12.49
C PRO A 42 -4.40 24.79 -13.30
N GLY A 43 -4.15 25.92 -12.63
CA GLY A 43 -4.04 27.24 -13.27
C GLY A 43 -3.08 27.27 -14.46
N ALA A 44 -1.92 26.59 -14.32
CA ALA A 44 -0.92 26.48 -15.38
C ALA A 44 -1.37 25.77 -16.67
N HIS A 45 -2.51 25.07 -16.62
CA HIS A 45 -3.09 24.34 -17.77
C HIS A 45 -4.48 24.87 -18.15
N ARG A 46 -4.83 26.09 -17.73
CA ARG A 46 -6.04 26.77 -18.17
C ARG A 46 -5.70 27.57 -19.43
N ALA A 47 -6.63 27.61 -20.38
CA ALA A 47 -6.49 28.50 -21.52
C ALA A 47 -6.36 29.95 -21.01
N PRO A 48 -5.43 30.74 -21.55
CA PRO A 48 -5.33 32.16 -21.22
C PRO A 48 -6.61 32.87 -21.68
N GLY A 49 -7.10 33.81 -20.86
CA GLY A 49 -8.32 34.57 -21.13
C GLY A 49 -9.46 34.30 -20.15
N LEU A 50 -10.48 35.16 -20.23
CA LEU A 50 -11.72 35.06 -19.46
C LEU A 50 -12.76 34.33 -20.31
N GLY A 51 -13.50 33.43 -19.67
CA GLY A 51 -14.70 32.85 -20.25
C GLY A 51 -15.80 33.90 -20.42
N PRO A 52 -16.96 33.50 -20.98
CA PRO A 52 -18.08 34.40 -21.27
C PRO A 52 -18.52 35.25 -20.08
N ASP A 53 -18.32 34.73 -18.86
CA ASP A 53 -18.76 35.31 -17.60
C ASP A 53 -17.76 36.31 -16.99
N GLY A 54 -16.69 36.68 -17.73
CA GLY A 54 -15.62 37.55 -17.21
C GLY A 54 -14.74 36.88 -16.14
N GLN A 55 -14.79 35.55 -16.02
CA GLN A 55 -14.01 34.74 -15.08
C GLN A 55 -13.04 33.83 -15.84
N PRO A 56 -11.86 33.47 -15.29
CA PRO A 56 -10.90 32.60 -15.98
C PRO A 56 -11.54 31.29 -16.41
N HIS A 57 -11.22 30.80 -17.61
CA HIS A 57 -11.77 29.56 -18.14
C HIS A 57 -11.68 28.41 -17.13
N ARG A 58 -12.84 27.95 -16.65
CA ARG A 58 -12.97 26.78 -15.76
C ARG A 58 -12.93 25.48 -16.56
N LEU A 59 -11.90 25.30 -17.39
CA LEU A 59 -11.73 24.05 -18.13
C LEU A 59 -11.68 22.89 -17.13
N ALA A 60 -12.77 22.13 -17.13
CA ALA A 60 -12.92 20.96 -16.30
C ALA A 60 -12.47 19.75 -17.12
N TRP A 61 -11.59 18.94 -16.55
CA TRP A 61 -11.30 17.63 -17.11
C TRP A 61 -12.37 16.66 -16.62
N ARG A 62 -12.70 15.68 -17.45
CA ARG A 62 -13.60 14.58 -17.13
C ARG A 62 -12.93 13.27 -17.52
N ILE A 63 -12.94 12.30 -16.61
CA ILE A 63 -12.48 10.93 -16.85
C ILE A 63 -13.68 10.02 -16.62
N THR A 64 -13.97 9.17 -17.59
CA THR A 64 -14.99 8.12 -17.47
C THR A 64 -14.30 6.77 -17.40
N LEU A 65 -14.54 6.04 -16.32
CA LEU A 65 -13.96 4.73 -16.09
C LEU A 65 -15.04 3.66 -16.18
N HIS A 66 -14.90 2.76 -17.16
CA HIS A 66 -15.74 1.56 -17.21
C HIS A 66 -15.27 0.59 -16.13
N VAL A 67 -16.18 0.23 -15.23
CA VAL A 67 -15.88 -0.67 -14.11
C VAL A 67 -16.80 -1.88 -14.13
N ARG A 68 -16.23 -3.02 -13.74
CA ARG A 68 -16.97 -4.24 -13.43
C ARG A 68 -17.11 -4.35 -11.92
N LEU A 69 -18.35 -4.53 -11.46
CA LEU A 69 -18.67 -4.62 -10.04
C LEU A 69 -18.43 -6.05 -9.54
N SER A 70 -17.71 -6.16 -8.42
CA SER A 70 -17.61 -7.40 -7.64
C SER A 70 -18.80 -7.60 -6.71
N GLN A 71 -19.42 -6.52 -6.24
CA GLN A 71 -20.53 -6.51 -5.30
C GLN A 71 -21.47 -5.32 -5.57
N PRO A 72 -22.72 -5.35 -5.08
CA PRO A 72 -23.60 -4.18 -5.11
C PRO A 72 -22.95 -2.96 -4.44
N ILE A 73 -23.18 -1.77 -5.00
CA ILE A 73 -22.63 -0.52 -4.47
C ILE A 73 -23.58 0.02 -3.38
N ARG A 74 -23.03 0.27 -2.19
CA ARG A 74 -23.66 1.02 -1.09
C ARG A 74 -23.39 2.52 -1.24
N PRO A 75 -24.12 3.41 -0.54
CA PRO A 75 -23.75 4.83 -0.44
C PRO A 75 -22.28 5.00 -0.04
N TYR A 76 -21.56 5.84 -0.77
CA TYR A 76 -20.11 6.02 -0.64
C TYR A 76 -19.74 7.49 -0.50
N THR A 77 -18.66 7.77 0.23
CA THR A 77 -18.16 9.12 0.49
C THR A 77 -17.08 9.51 -0.52
N SER A 78 -16.30 8.53 -0.99
CA SER A 78 -15.23 8.75 -1.96
C SER A 78 -14.97 7.52 -2.81
N VAL A 79 -14.32 7.76 -3.95
CA VAL A 79 -13.79 6.74 -4.85
C VAL A 79 -12.28 6.79 -4.82
N ARG A 80 -11.64 5.66 -4.55
CA ARG A 80 -10.20 5.47 -4.64
C ARG A 80 -9.87 4.76 -5.94
N VAL A 81 -9.06 5.42 -6.78
CA VAL A 81 -8.62 4.85 -8.06
C VAL A 81 -7.16 4.48 -7.95
N ASN A 82 -6.85 3.23 -8.25
CA ASN A 82 -5.49 2.74 -8.46
C ASN A 82 -5.31 2.44 -9.95
N TRP A 83 -4.63 3.35 -10.64
CA TRP A 83 -4.42 3.29 -12.08
C TRP A 83 -3.50 2.12 -12.46
N THR A 84 -2.42 1.94 -11.70
CA THR A 84 -1.43 0.88 -11.94
C THR A 84 -2.03 -0.52 -11.82
N ARG A 85 -2.89 -0.74 -10.83
CA ARG A 85 -3.55 -2.04 -10.62
C ARG A 85 -4.88 -2.20 -11.35
N ARG A 86 -5.35 -1.15 -12.04
CA ARG A 86 -6.69 -1.09 -12.66
C ARG A 86 -7.80 -1.43 -11.67
N GLN A 87 -7.69 -0.91 -10.45
CA GLN A 87 -8.63 -1.14 -9.37
C GLN A 87 -9.32 0.15 -8.98
N LEU A 88 -10.62 0.06 -8.72
CA LEU A 88 -11.44 1.15 -8.22
C LEU A 88 -12.21 0.66 -7.01
N VAL A 89 -12.12 1.41 -5.91
CA VAL A 89 -12.74 1.06 -4.63
C VAL A 89 -13.65 2.20 -4.20
N PHE A 90 -14.92 1.87 -3.96
CA PHE A 90 -15.86 2.77 -3.30
C PHE A 90 -15.63 2.71 -1.79
N VAL A 91 -15.51 3.87 -1.16
CA VAL A 91 -15.33 3.98 0.29
C VAL A 91 -16.68 4.26 0.92
N ASN A 92 -17.15 3.30 1.69
CA ASN A 92 -18.46 3.31 2.32
C ASN A 92 -18.30 3.48 3.82
N GLU A 93 -19.37 3.95 4.47
CA GLU A 93 -19.45 3.87 5.92
C GLU A 93 -19.50 2.40 6.36
N PRO A 94 -18.81 2.05 7.46
CA PRO A 94 -18.88 0.70 8.01
C PRO A 94 -20.34 0.38 8.32
N SER A 95 -20.77 -0.83 8.01
CA SER A 95 -22.07 -1.29 8.48
C SER A 95 -22.06 -1.30 10.01
N PRO A 96 -23.19 -0.98 10.67
CA PRO A 96 -23.33 -1.19 12.10
C PRO A 96 -22.92 -2.62 12.46
N VAL A 97 -22.13 -2.77 13.51
CA VAL A 97 -21.78 -4.10 14.03
C VAL A 97 -23.06 -4.67 14.62
N ALA A 98 -23.45 -5.89 14.21
CA ALA A 98 -24.60 -6.58 14.79
C ALA A 98 -24.42 -6.70 16.31
N ASP A 99 -25.53 -6.71 17.06
CA ASP A 99 -25.52 -6.77 18.52
C ASP A 99 -24.68 -7.96 19.00
N LYS A 100 -23.46 -7.69 19.44
CA LYS A 100 -22.59 -8.70 20.04
C LYS A 100 -23.15 -8.98 21.44
N VAL A 101 -23.58 -10.21 21.68
CA VAL A 101 -23.88 -10.68 23.05
C VAL A 101 -22.57 -10.63 23.84
N ARG A 102 -22.58 -9.95 24.99
CA ARG A 102 -21.42 -9.90 25.88
C ARG A 102 -21.10 -11.31 26.35
N THR A 103 -19.86 -11.73 26.15
CA THR A 103 -19.37 -13.05 26.59
C THR A 103 -18.89 -13.01 28.04
N GLY A 104 -18.52 -11.83 28.56
CA GLY A 104 -17.86 -11.68 29.86
C GLY A 104 -16.39 -12.13 29.87
N GLU A 105 -15.88 -12.62 28.74
CA GLU A 105 -14.59 -13.27 28.65
C GLU A 105 -13.44 -12.25 28.50
N VAL A 106 -12.34 -12.55 29.19
CA VAL A 106 -11.12 -11.74 29.25
C VAL A 106 -9.94 -12.62 28.83
N ILE A 107 -9.05 -12.08 27.99
CA ILE A 107 -7.83 -12.77 27.55
C ILE A 107 -6.63 -11.82 27.49
N GLY A 108 -5.49 -12.26 28.01
CA GLY A 108 -4.20 -11.62 27.84
C GLY A 108 -3.43 -12.24 26.68
N LEU A 109 -2.77 -11.41 25.86
CA LEU A 109 -1.94 -11.84 24.74
C LEU A 109 -0.51 -11.31 24.88
N ASP A 110 0.45 -12.23 24.74
CA ASP A 110 1.88 -11.96 24.59
C ASP A 110 2.33 -12.17 23.15
N ARG A 111 3.32 -11.40 22.67
CA ARG A 111 3.83 -11.51 21.31
C ARG A 111 5.27 -12.03 21.30
N GLY A 112 5.45 -13.20 20.72
CA GLY A 112 6.74 -13.88 20.67
C GLY A 112 7.44 -13.85 19.31
N VAL A 113 8.64 -14.44 19.31
CA VAL A 113 9.41 -14.75 18.08
C VAL A 113 9.20 -16.20 17.66
N VAL A 114 9.15 -17.13 18.63
CA VAL A 114 8.89 -18.56 18.39
C VAL A 114 7.43 -18.74 17.98
N HIS A 115 6.52 -18.27 18.84
CA HIS A 115 5.09 -18.18 18.55
C HIS A 115 4.69 -16.75 18.25
N THR A 116 3.80 -16.54 17.27
CA THR A 116 3.45 -15.16 16.85
C THR A 116 2.64 -14.44 17.92
N ALA A 117 1.72 -15.14 18.57
CA ALA A 117 1.09 -14.72 19.81
C ALA A 117 0.87 -15.93 20.73
N ALA A 118 0.87 -15.70 22.03
CA ALA A 118 0.50 -16.67 23.06
C ALA A 118 -0.56 -16.03 23.96
N ASP A 119 -1.51 -16.82 24.45
CA ASP A 119 -2.48 -16.35 25.44
C ASP A 119 -2.12 -16.78 26.87
N ASP A 120 -2.77 -16.14 27.84
CA ASP A 120 -2.63 -16.42 29.28
C ASP A 120 -3.25 -17.76 29.72
N ARG A 121 -3.88 -18.50 28.80
CA ARG A 121 -4.45 -19.84 29.00
C ARG A 121 -3.58 -20.94 28.40
N GLY A 122 -2.41 -20.61 27.83
CA GLY A 122 -1.46 -21.55 27.25
C GLY A 122 -1.71 -21.87 25.76
N GLY A 123 -2.58 -21.14 25.09
CA GLY A 123 -2.81 -21.21 23.65
C GLY A 123 -1.72 -20.48 22.85
N PHE A 124 -1.37 -21.03 21.70
CA PHE A 124 -0.39 -20.46 20.77
C PHE A 124 -1.00 -20.20 19.40
N TYR A 125 -0.68 -19.04 18.83
CA TYR A 125 -1.16 -18.60 17.53
C TYR A 125 0.04 -18.33 16.62
N ASP A 126 0.23 -19.19 15.62
CA ASP A 126 1.39 -19.13 14.73
C ASP A 126 1.03 -18.65 13.34
N ALA A 127 1.75 -17.62 12.89
CA ALA A 127 1.65 -17.18 11.51
C ALA A 127 2.15 -18.28 10.57
N PRO A 128 1.49 -18.49 9.42
CA PRO A 128 1.92 -19.50 8.46
C PRO A 128 3.38 -19.32 8.01
N ASP A 129 4.08 -20.43 7.79
CA ASP A 129 5.47 -20.39 7.34
C ASP A 129 5.59 -19.69 5.97
N THR A 130 6.53 -18.75 5.90
CA THR A 130 6.85 -17.97 4.71
C THR A 130 8.32 -18.12 4.28
N ALA A 131 9.03 -19.15 4.77
CA ALA A 131 10.43 -19.43 4.46
C ALA A 131 10.65 -19.76 2.98
N ALA A 132 9.78 -20.59 2.37
CA ALA A 132 9.87 -20.93 0.95
C ALA A 132 9.81 -19.70 0.02
N PRO A 133 8.79 -18.81 0.10
CA PRO A 133 8.78 -17.58 -0.69
C PRO A 133 9.91 -16.62 -0.32
N ASP A 134 10.43 -16.63 0.92
CA ASP A 134 11.58 -15.81 1.31
C ASP A 134 12.87 -16.27 0.61
N LYS A 135 13.11 -17.58 0.57
CA LYS A 135 14.25 -18.18 -0.13
C LYS A 135 14.23 -17.84 -1.61
N GLN A 136 13.06 -17.94 -2.26
CA GLN A 136 12.90 -17.56 -3.66
C GLN A 136 13.09 -16.05 -3.88
N ARG A 137 12.60 -15.21 -2.95
CA ARG A 137 12.79 -13.76 -3.01
C ARG A 137 14.26 -13.39 -2.90
N LYS A 138 15.00 -13.99 -1.97
CA LYS A 138 16.46 -13.83 -1.82
C LYS A 138 17.21 -14.27 -3.07
N PHE A 139 16.80 -15.36 -3.71
CA PHE A 139 17.37 -15.79 -5.00
C PHE A 139 17.22 -14.69 -6.07
N HIS A 140 16.03 -14.13 -6.25
CA HIS A 140 15.81 -13.04 -7.21
C HIS A 140 16.62 -11.78 -6.86
N GLN A 141 16.72 -11.43 -5.58
CA GLN A 141 17.55 -10.31 -5.13
C GLN A 141 19.04 -10.49 -5.47
N ARG A 142 19.58 -11.71 -5.28
CA ARG A 142 20.96 -12.05 -5.68
C ARG A 142 21.15 -11.92 -7.20
N ARG A 143 20.19 -12.40 -7.99
CA ARG A 143 20.22 -12.24 -9.46
C ARG A 143 20.15 -10.78 -9.90
N MET A 144 19.34 -9.96 -9.22
CA MET A 144 19.29 -8.51 -9.45
C MET A 144 20.64 -7.84 -9.13
N ALA A 145 21.28 -8.19 -8.01
CA ALA A 145 22.60 -7.66 -7.65
C ALA A 145 23.65 -8.01 -8.73
N LYS A 146 23.66 -9.25 -9.22
CA LYS A 146 24.53 -9.67 -10.34
C LYS A 146 24.25 -8.87 -11.61
N CYS A 147 22.98 -8.65 -11.96
CA CYS A 147 22.63 -7.84 -13.14
C CYS A 147 23.14 -6.39 -13.01
N LYS A 148 23.08 -5.79 -11.81
CA LYS A 148 23.63 -4.45 -11.56
C LYS A 148 25.15 -4.42 -11.75
N GLN A 149 25.87 -5.42 -11.24
CA GLN A 149 27.32 -5.53 -11.40
C GLN A 149 27.73 -5.66 -12.88
N VAL A 150 27.03 -6.50 -13.64
CA VAL A 150 27.30 -6.68 -15.08
C VAL A 150 27.02 -5.39 -15.86
N ALA A 151 25.89 -4.73 -15.59
CA ALA A 151 25.54 -3.48 -16.25
C ALA A 151 26.58 -2.38 -15.97
N ALA A 152 27.05 -2.28 -14.73
CA ALA A 152 28.11 -1.34 -14.36
C ALA A 152 29.42 -1.61 -15.12
N ARG A 153 29.84 -2.87 -15.26
CA ARG A 153 31.03 -3.25 -16.06
C ARG A 153 30.89 -2.94 -17.54
N GLN A 154 29.67 -2.97 -18.07
CA GLN A 154 29.36 -2.72 -19.48
C GLN A 154 29.02 -1.24 -19.76
N GLY A 155 29.07 -0.36 -18.76
CA GLY A 155 28.63 1.04 -18.93
C GLY A 155 27.14 1.20 -19.25
N ARG A 156 26.32 0.18 -18.98
CA ARG A 156 24.89 0.15 -19.31
C ARG A 156 24.03 0.45 -18.10
N ARG A 157 22.85 0.99 -18.35
CA ARG A 157 21.84 1.26 -17.33
C ARG A 157 21.12 -0.04 -16.96
N PHE A 158 21.28 -0.50 -15.72
CA PHE A 158 20.73 -1.80 -15.29
C PHE A 158 19.19 -1.88 -15.39
N TRP A 159 18.49 -0.75 -15.31
CA TRP A 159 17.02 -0.72 -15.38
C TRP A 159 16.49 -0.94 -16.80
N GLU A 160 17.31 -0.84 -17.83
CA GLU A 160 16.94 -1.15 -19.22
C GLU A 160 17.00 -2.67 -19.48
N SER A 161 17.67 -3.44 -18.60
CA SER A 161 17.77 -4.89 -18.74
C SER A 161 16.42 -5.58 -18.48
N LYS A 162 15.88 -6.25 -19.50
CA LYS A 162 14.68 -7.12 -19.37
C LYS A 162 14.85 -8.16 -18.26
N ARG A 163 16.05 -8.75 -18.12
CA ARG A 163 16.36 -9.73 -17.08
C ARG A 163 16.29 -9.15 -15.67
N TYR A 164 16.81 -7.93 -15.48
CA TYR A 164 16.70 -7.22 -14.20
C TYR A 164 15.23 -6.95 -13.85
N GLN A 165 14.43 -6.46 -14.80
CA GLN A 165 13.01 -6.18 -14.59
C GLN A 165 12.21 -7.45 -14.27
N ALA A 166 12.48 -8.57 -14.94
CA ALA A 166 11.83 -9.85 -14.64
C ALA A 166 12.09 -10.31 -13.19
N HIS A 167 13.35 -10.25 -12.73
CA HIS A 167 13.69 -10.59 -11.34
C HIS A 167 13.11 -9.59 -10.33
N LYS A 168 13.06 -8.30 -10.67
CA LYS A 168 12.44 -7.27 -9.83
C LYS A 168 10.95 -7.56 -9.61
N THR A 169 10.22 -7.86 -10.69
CA THR A 169 8.80 -8.20 -10.63
C THR A 169 8.55 -9.47 -9.83
N ALA A 170 9.35 -10.52 -10.04
CA ALA A 170 9.23 -11.77 -9.28
C ALA A 170 9.49 -11.56 -7.77
N ALA A 171 10.55 -10.83 -7.41
CA ALA A 171 10.85 -10.49 -6.02
C ALA A 171 9.75 -9.65 -5.36
N ALA A 172 9.17 -8.69 -6.10
CA ALA A 172 8.05 -7.88 -5.63
C ALA A 172 6.78 -8.73 -5.42
N GLY A 173 6.46 -9.63 -6.35
CA GLY A 173 5.32 -10.54 -6.23
C GLY A 173 5.42 -11.48 -5.02
N LEU A 174 6.61 -12.03 -4.76
CA LEU A 174 6.86 -12.86 -3.58
C LEU A 174 6.74 -12.06 -2.28
N GLY A 175 7.29 -10.85 -2.24
CA GLY A 175 7.12 -9.96 -1.08
C GLY A 175 5.65 -9.62 -0.82
N ALA A 176 4.89 -9.31 -1.87
CA ALA A 176 3.45 -9.05 -1.76
C ALA A 176 2.67 -10.29 -1.32
N LYS A 177 3.08 -11.51 -1.72
CA LYS A 177 2.50 -12.76 -1.22
C LYS A 177 2.73 -12.91 0.29
N GLN A 178 3.96 -12.70 0.76
CA GLN A 178 4.28 -12.80 2.20
C GLN A 178 3.47 -11.82 3.05
N VAL A 179 3.33 -10.57 2.57
CA VAL A 179 2.50 -9.56 3.26
C VAL A 179 1.04 -10.03 3.34
N ARG A 180 0.45 -10.49 2.23
CA ARG A 180 -0.93 -10.99 2.22
C ARG A 180 -1.14 -12.16 3.18
N VAL A 181 -0.19 -13.08 3.29
CA VAL A 181 -0.27 -14.21 4.24
C VAL A 181 -0.30 -13.71 5.68
N ARG A 182 0.56 -12.74 6.03
CA ARG A 182 0.60 -12.15 7.37
C ARG A 182 -0.66 -11.36 7.70
N GLU A 183 -1.16 -10.58 6.75
CA GLU A 183 -2.41 -9.82 6.89
C GLU A 183 -3.61 -10.75 7.07
N ASP A 184 -3.71 -11.83 6.29
CA ASP A 184 -4.78 -12.82 6.39
C ASP A 184 -4.78 -13.50 7.77
N PHE A 185 -3.60 -13.92 8.25
CA PHE A 185 -3.45 -14.46 9.60
C PHE A 185 -3.92 -13.46 10.67
N ALA A 186 -3.44 -12.21 10.60
CA ALA A 186 -3.81 -11.17 11.56
C ALA A 186 -5.32 -10.87 11.54
N HIS A 187 -5.95 -10.81 10.37
CA HIS A 187 -7.39 -10.59 10.24
C HIS A 187 -8.21 -11.74 10.83
N LYS A 188 -7.82 -12.99 10.57
CA LYS A 188 -8.51 -14.17 11.11
C LYS A 188 -8.41 -14.21 12.64
N LEU A 189 -7.19 -14.05 13.15
CA LEU A 189 -6.93 -14.06 14.59
C LEU A 189 -7.67 -12.94 15.30
N SER A 190 -7.57 -11.70 14.82
CA SER A 190 -8.28 -10.56 15.44
C SER A 190 -9.80 -10.72 15.38
N THR A 191 -10.35 -11.25 14.28
CA THR A 191 -11.79 -11.52 14.16
C THR A 191 -12.23 -12.57 15.17
N GLN A 192 -11.45 -13.64 15.36
CA GLN A 192 -11.73 -14.67 16.35
C GLN A 192 -11.68 -14.09 17.77
N LEU A 193 -10.59 -13.41 18.13
CA LEU A 193 -10.42 -12.83 19.46
C LEU A 193 -11.56 -11.87 19.85
N VAL A 194 -11.98 -10.99 18.93
CA VAL A 194 -13.08 -10.04 19.17
C VAL A 194 -14.44 -10.72 19.28
N ARG A 195 -14.64 -11.86 18.57
CA ARG A 195 -15.88 -12.64 18.70
C ARG A 195 -15.97 -13.30 20.07
N ASP A 196 -14.86 -13.89 20.52
CA ASP A 196 -14.87 -14.77 21.69
C ASP A 196 -14.71 -13.97 23.00
N HIS A 197 -14.03 -12.82 22.97
CA HIS A 197 -13.67 -12.06 24.19
C HIS A 197 -14.22 -10.63 24.15
N ASP A 198 -14.56 -10.11 25.33
CA ASP A 198 -15.00 -8.72 25.52
C ASP A 198 -13.85 -7.80 25.90
N PHE A 199 -12.84 -8.32 26.61
CA PHE A 199 -11.61 -7.60 26.92
C PHE A 199 -10.38 -8.37 26.44
N ILE A 200 -9.53 -7.68 25.69
CA ILE A 200 -8.27 -8.22 25.16
C ILE A 200 -7.14 -7.35 25.68
N GLY A 201 -6.34 -7.89 26.60
CA GLY A 201 -5.12 -7.25 27.10
C GLY A 201 -3.96 -7.59 26.18
N ILE A 202 -3.22 -6.58 25.69
CA ILE A 202 -2.00 -6.79 24.89
C ILE A 202 -0.88 -5.96 25.50
N GLU A 203 0.28 -6.58 25.67
CA GLU A 203 1.48 -5.89 26.11
C GLU A 203 1.98 -4.81 25.13
N LYS A 204 2.39 -3.69 25.70
CA LYS A 204 2.92 -2.54 24.95
C LYS A 204 4.43 -2.69 24.70
N LEU A 205 4.84 -3.58 23.79
CA LEU A 205 6.27 -3.64 23.42
C LEU A 205 6.70 -2.49 22.52
N SER A 206 7.85 -1.90 22.86
CA SER A 206 8.58 -0.99 21.99
C SER A 206 9.36 -1.75 20.90
N LEU A 207 8.65 -2.42 19.99
CA LEU A 207 9.24 -3.24 18.93
C LEU A 207 10.32 -2.50 18.13
N HIS A 208 10.14 -1.19 17.89
CA HIS A 208 11.16 -0.38 17.21
C HIS A 208 12.48 -0.32 17.98
N ARG A 209 12.46 -0.16 19.31
CA ARG A 209 13.67 -0.13 20.13
C ARG A 209 14.32 -1.51 20.21
N MET A 210 13.51 -2.56 20.30
CA MET A 210 13.97 -3.95 20.41
C MET A 210 14.57 -4.47 19.10
N THR A 211 14.02 -4.08 17.95
CA THR A 211 14.48 -4.53 16.63
C THR A 211 15.58 -3.65 16.03
N ARG A 212 15.86 -2.49 16.64
CA ARG A 212 16.92 -1.60 16.20
C ARG A 212 18.27 -2.26 16.44
N ARG A 213 19.07 -2.41 15.38
CA ARG A 213 20.49 -2.79 15.52
C ARG A 213 21.18 -1.82 16.48
N GLY A 214 21.92 -2.37 17.44
CA GLY A 214 22.78 -1.58 18.32
C GLY A 214 23.73 -0.72 17.48
N LYS A 215 23.91 0.56 17.86
CA LYS A 215 25.02 1.34 17.30
C LYS A 215 26.29 0.70 17.85
N GLY A 216 27.14 0.14 17.00
CA GLY A 216 28.42 -0.38 17.44
C GLY A 216 29.19 0.70 18.21
N LYS A 217 29.78 0.35 19.35
CA LYS A 217 30.75 1.21 20.04
C LYS A 217 32.14 0.81 19.55
N GLY A 218 32.98 1.80 19.20
CA GLY A 218 34.37 1.59 18.77
C GLY A 218 34.67 2.03 17.32
N ALA A 219 35.92 1.83 16.89
CA ALA A 219 36.49 2.36 15.64
C ALA A 219 35.74 1.98 14.34
N ALA A 220 34.89 0.94 14.37
CA ALA A 220 34.00 0.58 13.26
C ALA A 220 32.88 1.63 13.02
N ALA A 221 32.43 2.34 14.05
CA ALA A 221 31.39 3.36 13.92
C ALA A 221 31.85 4.65 13.22
N LYS A 222 33.16 4.92 13.20
CA LYS A 222 33.75 6.09 12.50
C LYS A 222 33.88 5.89 10.98
N ARG A 223 33.76 4.65 10.47
CA ARG A 223 33.86 4.39 9.02
C ARG A 223 32.55 4.70 8.28
N ASP A 224 31.40 4.52 8.93
CA ASP A 224 30.09 4.81 8.33
C ASP A 224 29.76 6.32 8.28
N SER A 225 30.46 7.16 9.03
CA SER A 225 30.29 8.63 8.99
C SER A 225 31.03 9.31 7.84
N THR A 226 31.97 8.62 7.18
CA THR A 226 32.89 9.22 6.19
C THR A 226 32.71 8.62 4.80
N GLY A 227 31.46 8.31 4.43
CA GLY A 227 31.07 7.72 3.16
C GLY A 227 30.07 8.57 2.37
N CYS A 228 30.15 9.90 2.47
CA CYS A 228 29.44 10.80 1.56
C CYS A 228 30.48 11.59 0.74
N CYS A 229 31.19 10.89 -0.15
CA CYS A 229 31.83 11.55 -1.29
C CYS A 229 30.74 12.02 -2.24
N ARG A 230 30.22 13.22 -1.95
CA ARG A 230 29.41 14.03 -2.85
C ARG A 230 30.33 14.42 -4.00
N MET A 231 30.24 13.71 -5.14
CA MET A 231 30.91 14.16 -6.37
C MET A 231 30.39 15.58 -6.69
N PRO A 232 31.26 16.60 -6.87
CA PRO A 232 30.81 17.91 -7.32
C PRO A 232 30.22 17.75 -8.72
N ARG A 233 29.02 18.30 -8.93
CA ARG A 233 28.52 18.54 -10.28
C ARG A 233 29.31 19.73 -10.79
N SER A 234 30.11 19.53 -11.83
CA SER A 234 30.59 20.60 -12.69
C SER A 234 29.38 21.35 -13.23
N ALA A 235 29.35 22.66 -12.99
CA ALA A 235 28.52 23.57 -13.73
C ALA A 235 29.23 23.81 -15.07
N ASP A 236 28.50 23.55 -16.15
CA ASP A 236 28.50 24.27 -17.44
C ASP A 236 27.23 23.84 -18.18
#